data_AF-A0A3D2SZ30-F1
#
_entry.id   AF-A0A3D2SZ30-F1
#
_cell.length_a   1.000
_cell.length_b   1.000
_cell.length_c   1.000
_cell.angle_alpha   90.00
_cell.angle_beta   90.00
_cell.angle_gamma   90.00
#
_symmetry.space_group_name_H-M   'P 1'
#
loop_
_entity.id
_entity.type
_entity.pdbx_description
1 polymer ?
#
loop_
_entity_poly.entity_id
_entity_poly.type
_entity_poly.pdbx_seq_one_letter_code
_entity_poly.pdbx_strand_id
1 'polypeptide(L)'
;MAFWNKLFGGGNPQHVDYYNEGLELLADKNFHEALTSFRLALKESGGDTIILQQIAICYTRIGMMEEAAKTYRHVLHRDASAAGAHYGLAFILLNSGDPEGAIQHFEFFLACAPDDPEASSHVDHARATLAGLLGDPTDSLPAPPPPDELF
;
A
#
# COMPACT_ATOMS: atom_id res chain seq x y z
N MET A 1 -2.05 28.77 54.95
CA MET A 1 -3.07 28.13 54.09
C MET A 1 -2.64 28.26 52.64
N ALA A 2 -1.91 27.27 52.10
CA ALA A 2 -1.39 27.28 50.74
C ALA A 2 -1.94 26.05 49.99
N PHE A 3 -3.14 26.17 49.43
CA PHE A 3 -3.85 25.06 48.77
C PHE A 3 -4.02 25.26 47.25
N TRP A 4 -3.41 26.28 46.62
CA TRP A 4 -3.73 26.62 45.23
C TRP A 4 -2.62 26.37 44.19
N ASN A 5 -1.42 25.94 44.60
CA ASN A 5 -0.33 25.64 43.65
C ASN A 5 -0.32 24.19 43.12
N LYS A 6 -1.33 23.37 43.46
CA LYS A 6 -1.43 21.96 42.99
C LYS A 6 -2.59 21.70 42.01
N LEU A 7 -3.39 22.73 41.70
CA LEU A 7 -4.48 22.65 40.71
C LEU A 7 -4.09 23.11 39.31
N PHE A 8 -2.95 23.79 39.16
CA PHE A 8 -2.37 24.14 37.86
C PHE A 8 -1.06 23.36 37.66
N GLY A 9 -1.15 22.04 37.73
CA GLY A 9 -0.12 21.17 37.18
C GLY A 9 -0.17 21.28 35.66
N GLY A 10 0.58 22.24 35.10
CA GLY A 10 0.79 22.41 33.67
C GLY A 10 1.58 21.26 33.07
N GLY A 11 1.01 20.05 33.11
CA GLY A 11 1.34 19.04 32.13
C GLY A 11 0.66 19.47 30.85
N ASN A 12 1.41 20.08 29.94
CA ASN A 12 0.99 20.18 28.56
C ASN A 12 0.57 18.74 28.18
N PRO A 13 -0.70 18.46 27.82
CA PRO A 13 -1.07 17.12 27.39
C PRO A 13 -0.07 16.76 26.29
N GLN A 14 0.71 15.72 26.54
CA GLN A 14 1.73 15.29 25.61
C GLN A 14 0.98 14.99 24.32
N HIS A 15 1.18 15.82 23.30
CA HIS A 15 0.51 15.63 22.02
C HIS A 15 0.97 14.26 21.54
N VAL A 16 0.06 13.30 21.52
CA VAL A 16 0.38 11.94 21.11
C VAL A 16 0.69 11.99 19.63
N ASP A 17 1.88 11.58 19.25
CA ASP A 17 2.23 11.40 17.85
C ASP A 17 1.57 10.12 17.34
N TYR A 18 0.30 10.26 16.96
CA TYR A 18 -0.51 9.15 16.49
C TYR A 18 0.03 8.49 15.22
N TYR A 19 0.87 9.19 14.44
CA TYR A 19 1.50 8.59 13.27
C TYR A 19 2.60 7.62 13.69
N ASN A 20 3.52 8.05 14.56
CA ASN A 20 4.58 7.20 15.06
C ASN A 20 4.04 6.03 15.91
N GLU A 21 3.03 6.27 16.74
CA GLU A 21 2.33 5.20 17.46
C GLU A 21 1.72 4.18 16.49
N GLY A 22 1.08 4.65 15.40
CA GLY A 22 0.54 3.78 14.36
C GLY A 22 1.61 2.91 13.68
N LEU A 23 2.80 3.46 13.40
CA LEU A 23 3.92 2.72 12.82
C LEU A 23 4.45 1.64 13.77
N GLU A 24 4.60 1.95 15.07
CA GLU A 24 5.01 1.00 16.10
C GLU A 24 4.01 -0.16 16.21
N LEU A 25 2.72 0.16 16.31
CA LEU A 25 1.65 -0.83 16.37
C LEU A 25 1.59 -1.70 15.10
N LEU A 26 1.85 -1.12 13.93
CA LEU A 26 1.90 -1.83 12.67
C LEU A 26 3.07 -2.83 12.63
N ALA A 27 4.24 -2.43 13.12
CA ALA A 27 5.42 -3.29 13.25
C ALA A 27 5.16 -4.46 14.20
N ASP A 28 4.44 -4.21 15.30
CA ASP A 28 4.01 -5.22 16.28
C ASP A 28 2.81 -6.08 15.80
N LYS A 29 2.30 -5.82 14.59
CA LYS A 29 1.15 -6.50 13.97
C LYS A 29 -0.19 -6.27 14.69
N ASN A 30 -0.28 -5.23 15.53
CA ASN A 30 -1.52 -4.78 16.17
C ASN A 30 -2.32 -3.90 15.18
N PHE A 31 -2.86 -4.52 14.13
CA PHE A 31 -3.38 -3.81 12.97
C PHE A 31 -4.62 -2.94 13.26
N HIS A 32 -5.48 -3.34 14.20
CA HIS A 32 -6.69 -2.60 14.54
C HIS A 32 -6.37 -1.34 15.35
N GLU A 33 -5.42 -1.45 16.27
CA GLU A 33 -4.90 -0.34 17.06
C GLU A 33 -4.13 0.62 16.15
N ALA A 34 -3.25 0.10 15.27
CA ALA A 34 -2.54 0.90 14.27
C ALA A 34 -3.52 1.70 13.39
N LEU A 35 -4.59 1.04 12.90
CA LEU A 35 -5.64 1.71 12.13
C LEU A 35 -6.32 2.84 12.92
N THR A 36 -6.49 2.66 14.23
CA THR A 36 -7.07 3.67 15.11
C THR A 36 -6.14 4.87 15.24
N SER A 37 -4.85 4.65 15.52
CA SER A 37 -3.85 5.71 15.61
C SER A 37 -3.69 6.45 14.28
N PHE A 38 -3.60 5.76 13.14
CA PHE A 38 -3.53 6.44 11.84
C PHE A 38 -4.78 7.26 11.50
N ARG A 39 -5.98 6.83 11.90
CA ARG A 39 -7.19 7.64 11.72
C ARG A 39 -7.17 8.91 12.58
N LEU A 40 -6.60 8.85 13.78
CA LEU A 40 -6.40 10.03 14.62
C LEU A 40 -5.35 10.96 14.00
N ALA A 41 -4.23 10.42 13.52
CA ALA A 41 -3.20 11.19 12.81
C ALA A 41 -3.76 11.89 11.56
N LEU A 42 -4.58 11.19 10.77
CA LEU A 42 -5.21 11.76 9.57
C LEU A 42 -6.15 12.92 9.90
N LYS A 43 -6.85 12.86 11.04
CA LYS A 43 -7.75 13.92 11.50
C LYS A 43 -6.98 15.22 11.80
N GLU A 44 -5.73 15.11 12.23
CA GLU A 44 -4.86 16.26 12.53
C GLU A 44 -4.19 16.82 11.27
N SER A 45 -3.81 15.97 10.32
CA SER A 45 -3.09 16.38 9.10
C SER A 45 -3.97 16.75 7.91
N GLY A 46 -5.27 16.42 7.94
CA GLY A 46 -6.25 16.91 6.96
C GLY A 46 -6.19 16.25 5.58
N GLY A 47 -5.73 15.00 5.48
CA GLY A 47 -5.76 14.24 4.23
C GLY A 47 -4.41 13.85 3.63
N ASP A 48 -3.37 13.76 4.45
CA ASP A 48 -2.05 13.27 4.06
C ASP A 48 -2.12 11.90 3.37
N THR A 49 -1.58 11.80 2.16
CA THR A 49 -1.56 10.58 1.35
C THR A 49 -0.71 9.48 1.97
N ILE A 50 0.35 9.82 2.70
CA ILE A 50 1.20 8.88 3.41
C ILE A 50 0.38 8.17 4.50
N ILE A 51 -0.39 8.93 5.28
CA ILE A 51 -1.24 8.36 6.34
C ILE A 51 -2.38 7.54 5.74
N LEU A 52 -3.01 8.00 4.65
CA LEU A 52 -4.02 7.24 3.93
C LEU A 52 -3.48 5.90 3.41
N GLN A 53 -2.23 5.87 2.93
CA GLN A 53 -1.59 4.64 2.51
C GLN A 53 -1.38 3.68 3.69
N GLN A 54 -0.96 4.17 4.87
CA GLN A 54 -0.84 3.34 6.07
C GLN A 54 -2.20 2.77 6.52
N ILE A 55 -3.28 3.56 6.45
CA ILE A 55 -4.65 3.09 6.71
C ILE A 55 -5.04 1.97 5.74
N ALA A 56 -4.73 2.11 4.46
CA ALA A 56 -5.00 1.09 3.45
C ALA A 56 -4.22 -0.21 3.73
N ILE A 57 -2.96 -0.10 4.16
CA ILE A 57 -2.14 -1.25 4.58
C ILE A 57 -2.79 -1.97 5.77
N CYS A 58 -3.23 -1.23 6.80
CA CYS A 58 -3.95 -1.82 7.93
C CYS A 58 -5.21 -2.56 7.48
N TYR A 59 -6.04 -1.96 6.61
CA TYR A 59 -7.22 -2.64 6.08
C TYR A 59 -6.86 -3.93 5.33
N THR A 60 -5.80 -3.92 4.50
CA THR A 60 -5.32 -5.13 3.82
C THR A 60 -4.92 -6.21 4.83
N ARG A 61 -4.18 -5.85 5.88
CA ARG A 61 -3.74 -6.79 6.93
C ARG A 61 -4.88 -7.34 7.77
N ILE A 62 -5.94 -6.56 7.99
CA ILE A 62 -7.16 -6.98 8.70
C ILE A 62 -8.06 -7.86 7.81
N GLY A 63 -7.89 -7.80 6.48
CA GLY A 63 -8.72 -8.52 5.50
C GLY A 63 -9.92 -7.73 4.98
N MET A 64 -10.00 -6.43 5.27
CA MET A 64 -11.03 -5.53 4.76
C MET A 64 -10.67 -5.05 3.34
N MET A 65 -10.66 -5.99 2.38
CA MET A 65 -10.13 -5.75 1.02
C MET A 65 -10.85 -4.64 0.26
N GLU A 66 -12.17 -4.51 0.42
CA GLU A 66 -12.94 -3.45 -0.25
C GLU A 66 -12.55 -2.05 0.24
N GLU A 67 -12.43 -1.87 1.56
CA GLU A 67 -12.04 -0.60 2.16
C GLU A 67 -10.57 -0.27 1.89
N ALA A 68 -9.70 -1.29 1.86
CA ALA A 68 -8.33 -1.13 1.41
C ALA A 68 -8.27 -0.62 -0.04
N ALA A 69 -8.99 -1.25 -0.97
CA ALA A 69 -9.02 -0.85 -2.37
C ALA A 69 -9.56 0.58 -2.57
N LYS A 70 -10.66 0.94 -1.89
CA LYS A 70 -11.18 2.33 -1.91
C LYS A 70 -10.12 3.32 -1.41
N THR A 71 -9.44 2.99 -0.32
CA THR A 71 -8.43 3.88 0.28
C THR A 71 -7.19 4.02 -0.61
N TYR A 72 -6.66 2.94 -1.19
CA TYR A 72 -5.56 3.02 -2.14
C TYR A 72 -5.93 3.81 -3.40
N ARG A 73 -7.14 3.62 -3.94
CA ARG A 73 -7.60 4.45 -5.06
C ARG A 73 -7.64 5.92 -4.67
N HIS A 74 -8.06 6.26 -3.45
CA HIS A 74 -8.04 7.65 -2.97
C HIS A 74 -6.62 8.21 -2.88
N VAL A 75 -5.64 7.40 -2.43
CA VAL A 75 -4.22 7.76 -2.48
C VAL A 75 -3.82 8.07 -3.93
N LEU A 76 -4.11 7.18 -4.88
CA LEU A 76 -3.78 7.36 -6.29
C LEU A 76 -4.50 8.55 -6.97
N HIS A 77 -5.68 8.94 -6.50
CA HIS A 77 -6.35 10.15 -6.98
C HIS A 77 -5.62 11.43 -6.58
N ARG A 78 -4.86 11.40 -5.47
CA ARG A 78 -4.09 12.54 -4.96
C ARG A 78 -2.64 12.52 -5.42
N ASP A 79 -2.05 11.33 -5.45
CA ASP A 79 -0.71 11.06 -5.92
C ASP A 79 -0.72 9.81 -6.81
N ALA A 80 -0.81 10.04 -8.11
CA ALA A 80 -0.82 8.98 -9.12
C ALA A 80 0.51 8.21 -9.22
N SER A 81 1.57 8.69 -8.56
CA SER A 81 2.89 8.05 -8.56
C SER A 81 3.18 7.23 -7.30
N ALA A 82 2.22 7.15 -6.37
CA ALA A 82 2.37 6.43 -5.12
C ALA A 82 2.54 4.92 -5.34
N ALA A 83 3.80 4.48 -5.47
CA ALA A 83 4.16 3.10 -5.82
C ALA A 83 3.52 2.07 -4.87
N GLY A 84 3.56 2.32 -3.55
CA GLY A 84 2.98 1.38 -2.60
C GLY A 84 1.44 1.26 -2.69
N ALA A 85 0.74 2.30 -3.16
CA ALA A 85 -0.70 2.22 -3.44
C ALA A 85 -0.98 1.39 -4.70
N HIS A 86 -0.15 1.50 -5.74
CA HIS A 86 -0.19 0.60 -6.89
C HIS A 86 0.05 -0.86 -6.48
N TYR A 87 1.07 -1.14 -5.67
CA TYR A 87 1.31 -2.49 -5.18
C TYR A 87 0.12 -3.06 -4.38
N GLY A 88 -0.42 -2.27 -3.45
CA GLY A 88 -1.57 -2.66 -2.63
C GLY A 88 -2.81 -2.99 -3.47
N LEU A 89 -3.10 -2.17 -4.49
CA LEU A 89 -4.21 -2.45 -5.41
C LEU A 89 -3.96 -3.67 -6.29
N ALA A 90 -2.74 -3.84 -6.81
CA ALA A 90 -2.40 -5.01 -7.61
C ALA A 90 -2.62 -6.31 -6.83
N PHE A 91 -2.16 -6.36 -5.57
CA PHE A 91 -2.38 -7.48 -4.68
C PHE A 91 -3.87 -7.77 -4.44
N ILE A 92 -4.68 -6.72 -4.20
CA ILE A 92 -6.12 -6.88 -3.97
C ILE A 92 -6.84 -7.37 -5.23
N LEU A 93 -6.52 -6.78 -6.39
CA LEU A 93 -7.13 -7.15 -7.68
C LEU A 93 -6.83 -8.61 -8.03
N LEU A 94 -5.58 -9.03 -7.86
CA LEU A 94 -5.18 -10.42 -8.07
C LEU A 94 -5.98 -11.38 -7.18
N ASN A 95 -6.12 -11.07 -5.89
CA ASN A 95 -6.89 -11.89 -4.96
C ASN A 95 -8.40 -11.87 -5.25
N SER A 96 -8.90 -10.83 -5.91
CA SER A 96 -10.29 -10.73 -6.35
C SER A 96 -10.57 -11.41 -7.70
N GLY A 97 -9.54 -11.98 -8.35
CA GLY A 97 -9.67 -12.64 -9.65
C GLY A 97 -9.64 -11.71 -10.85
N ASP A 98 -9.05 -10.52 -10.72
CA ASP A 98 -8.79 -9.56 -11.81
C ASP A 98 -7.28 -9.46 -12.09
N PRO A 99 -6.68 -10.47 -12.74
CA PRO A 99 -5.25 -10.47 -13.06
C PRO A 99 -4.89 -9.39 -14.08
N GLU A 100 -5.76 -9.05 -15.04
CA GLU A 100 -5.51 -8.01 -16.03
C GLU A 100 -5.39 -6.62 -15.39
N GLY A 101 -6.24 -6.31 -14.42
CA GLY A 101 -6.12 -5.09 -13.61
C GLY A 101 -4.88 -5.10 -12.71
N ALA A 102 -4.53 -6.26 -12.15
CA ALA A 102 -3.34 -6.41 -11.31
C ALA A 102 -2.03 -6.16 -12.08
N ILE A 103 -1.92 -6.65 -13.32
CA ILE A 103 -0.75 -6.47 -14.20
C ILE A 103 -0.41 -4.98 -14.33
N GLN A 104 -1.38 -4.17 -14.72
CA GLN A 104 -1.18 -2.73 -14.93
C GLN A 104 -0.61 -2.05 -13.66
N HIS A 105 -1.15 -2.38 -12.49
CA HIS A 105 -0.69 -1.79 -11.25
C HIS A 105 0.68 -2.34 -10.78
N PHE A 106 1.00 -3.60 -11.04
CA PHE A 106 2.36 -4.10 -10.77
C PHE A 106 3.40 -3.45 -11.69
N GLU A 107 3.08 -3.22 -12.96
CA GLU A 107 3.96 -2.50 -13.89
C GLU A 107 4.25 -1.07 -13.41
N PHE A 108 3.21 -0.32 -13.01
CA PHE A 108 3.38 1.01 -12.43
C PHE A 108 4.19 0.99 -11.13
N PHE A 109 3.93 0.02 -10.24
CA PHE A 109 4.72 -0.14 -9.02
C PHE A 109 6.20 -0.33 -9.34
N LEU A 110 6.54 -1.19 -10.30
CA LEU A 110 7.94 -1.44 -10.68
C LEU A 110 8.60 -0.25 -11.37
N ALA A 111 7.84 0.55 -12.14
CA ALA A 111 8.33 1.77 -12.77
C ALA A 111 8.65 2.88 -11.75
N CYS A 112 7.94 2.89 -10.61
CA CYS A 112 8.08 3.88 -9.55
C CYS A 112 8.71 3.32 -8.26
N ALA A 113 9.25 2.10 -8.30
CA ALA A 113 9.70 1.38 -7.12
C ALA A 113 10.82 2.18 -6.39
N PRO A 114 10.70 2.41 -5.07
CA PRO A 114 11.77 2.98 -4.28
C PRO A 114 13.03 2.10 -4.36
N ASP A 115 14.20 2.73 -4.50
CA ASP A 115 15.50 2.05 -4.40
C ASP A 115 15.90 1.92 -2.93
N ASP A 116 15.13 1.15 -2.17
CA ASP A 116 15.40 0.87 -0.76
C ASP A 116 15.20 -0.62 -0.39
N PRO A 117 15.85 -1.11 0.68
CA PRO A 117 15.75 -2.52 1.08
C PRO A 117 14.34 -2.97 1.48
N GLU A 118 13.49 -2.06 1.95
CA GLU A 118 12.13 -2.37 2.41
C GLU A 118 11.22 -2.69 1.22
N ALA A 119 11.43 -2.01 0.09
CA ALA A 119 10.75 -2.26 -1.18
C ALA A 119 11.24 -3.54 -1.90
N SER A 120 12.45 -4.04 -1.63
CA SER A 120 13.05 -5.18 -2.36
C SER A 120 12.14 -6.41 -2.38
N SER A 121 11.52 -6.75 -1.24
CA SER A 121 10.62 -7.91 -1.15
C SER A 121 9.36 -7.76 -2.01
N HIS A 122 8.82 -6.54 -2.06
CA HIS A 122 7.66 -6.21 -2.88
C HIS A 122 8.03 -6.18 -4.37
N VAL A 123 9.22 -5.70 -4.72
CA VAL A 123 9.76 -5.71 -6.09
C VAL A 123 9.92 -7.15 -6.60
N ASP A 124 10.55 -8.02 -5.79
CA ASP A 124 10.73 -9.43 -6.15
C ASP A 124 9.38 -10.14 -6.33
N HIS A 125 8.44 -9.90 -5.41
CA HIS A 125 7.08 -10.43 -5.53
C HIS A 125 6.39 -9.93 -6.82
N ALA A 126 6.36 -8.62 -7.07
CA ALA A 126 5.71 -8.05 -8.25
C ALA A 126 6.30 -8.59 -9.56
N ARG A 127 7.63 -8.71 -9.65
CA ARG A 127 8.31 -9.30 -10.83
C ARG A 127 7.93 -10.76 -11.03
N ALA A 128 7.98 -11.57 -9.97
CA ALA A 128 7.62 -12.98 -10.03
C ALA A 128 6.14 -13.17 -10.42
N THR A 129 5.24 -12.37 -9.84
CA THR A 129 3.82 -12.39 -10.18
C THR A 129 3.58 -12.00 -11.63
N LEU A 130 4.18 -10.91 -12.13
CA LEU A 130 4.05 -10.51 -13.53
C LEU A 130 4.55 -11.59 -14.50
N ALA A 131 5.71 -12.20 -14.21
CA ALA A 131 6.22 -13.29 -15.03
C ALA A 131 5.26 -14.49 -15.08
N GLY A 132 4.63 -14.83 -13.95
CA GLY A 132 3.62 -15.89 -13.89
C GLY A 132 2.33 -15.56 -14.63
N LEU A 133 1.90 -14.29 -14.59
CA LEU A 133 0.66 -13.84 -15.23
C LEU A 133 0.80 -13.65 -16.75
N LEU A 134 1.94 -13.15 -17.21
CA LEU A 134 2.19 -12.88 -18.63
C LEU A 134 2.62 -14.13 -19.41
N GLY A 135 3.06 -15.20 -18.70
CA GLY A 135 3.66 -16.36 -19.32
C GLY A 135 5.01 -16.04 -19.96
N ASP A 136 5.68 -17.06 -20.49
CA ASP A 136 6.90 -16.85 -21.29
C ASP A 136 6.50 -16.13 -22.59
N PRO A 137 7.09 -14.98 -22.97
CA PRO A 137 6.73 -14.26 -24.19
C PRO A 137 6.88 -15.09 -25.48
N THR A 138 7.49 -16.27 -25.41
CA THR A 138 7.58 -17.25 -26.50
C THR A 138 6.29 -18.00 -26.78
N ASP A 139 5.36 -18.13 -25.82
CA ASP A 139 4.06 -18.81 -26.04
C ASP A 139 3.09 -17.97 -26.89
N SER A 140 3.38 -16.68 -27.09
CA SER A 140 2.54 -15.74 -27.85
C SER A 140 3.01 -15.52 -29.29
N LEU A 141 4.16 -16.07 -29.69
CA LEU A 141 4.63 -15.95 -31.06
C LEU A 141 3.84 -16.90 -31.96
N PRO A 142 3.22 -16.41 -33.06
CA PRO A 142 2.62 -17.31 -34.04
C PRO A 142 3.72 -18.27 -34.53
N ALA A 143 3.38 -19.57 -34.60
CA ALA A 143 4.29 -20.58 -35.12
C ALA A 143 4.87 -20.09 -36.46
N PRO A 144 6.18 -20.27 -36.71
CA PRO A 144 6.78 -19.88 -37.98
C PRO A 144 5.99 -20.52 -39.12
N PRO A 145 5.72 -19.79 -40.21
CA PRO A 145 4.99 -20.36 -41.34
C PRO A 145 5.70 -21.64 -41.81
N PRO A 146 4.94 -22.67 -42.25
CA PRO A 146 5.53 -23.90 -42.74
C PRO A 146 6.52 -23.62 -43.88
N PRO A 147 7.59 -24.43 -44.03
CA PRO A 147 8.68 -24.18 -44.98
C PRO A 147 8.26 -24.12 -46.46
N ASP A 148 6.99 -24.38 -46.78
CA ASP A 148 6.47 -24.54 -48.15
C ASP A 148 5.76 -23.28 -48.71
N GLU A 149 5.79 -22.12 -48.03
CA GLU A 149 5.20 -20.86 -48.52
C GLU A 149 6.20 -19.83 -49.08
N LEU A 150 7.43 -20.23 -49.38
CA LEU A 150 8.41 -19.38 -50.07
C LEU A 150 8.81 -20.00 -51.42
N PHE A 151 7.99 -19.72 -52.43
CA PHE A 151 8.19 -19.92 -53.88
C PHE A 151 8.40 -21.34 -54.40
#